data_AF-A0A9P6LE20-F1
#
_entry.id   AF-A0A9P6LE20-F1
#
_cell.length_a   1.000
_cell.length_b   1.000
_cell.length_c   1.000
_cell.angle_alpha   90.00
_cell.angle_beta   90.00
_cell.angle_gamma   90.00
#
_symmetry.space_group_name_H-M   'P 1'
#
loop_
_entity.id
_entity.type
_entity.pdbx_description
1 polymer ?
#
loop_
_entity_poly.entity_id
_entity_poly.type
_entity_poly.pdbx_seq_one_letter_code
_entity_poly.pdbx_strand_id
1 'polypeptide(L)'
;MPSVKTPNHRSKNRLAAQANKAKRVRQKKSEENKNKIAKTDSMRGARPGLLPTSGPNAPLSKKKAKKLEKKMAHAIRRKMAAEGEVEMADVEEDEKAGEEEKPAAADTEMDNIQ
;
A
#
# COMPACT_ATOMS: atom_id res chain seq x y z
N MET A 1 -18.81 26.80 -30.39
CA MET A 1 -19.22 27.96 -31.20
C MET A 1 -20.50 28.57 -30.63
N PRO A 2 -20.65 29.90 -30.65
CA PRO A 2 -21.93 30.57 -30.41
C PRO A 2 -22.97 30.12 -31.46
N SER A 3 -24.24 30.14 -31.09
CA SER A 3 -25.34 29.82 -32.00
C SER A 3 -25.51 30.95 -33.03
N VAL A 4 -25.65 30.61 -34.32
CA VAL A 4 -25.86 31.61 -35.39
C VAL A 4 -27.11 32.46 -35.14
N LYS A 5 -28.16 31.86 -34.54
CA LYS A 5 -29.42 32.55 -34.22
C LYS A 5 -29.43 33.24 -32.85
N THR A 6 -28.53 32.83 -31.95
CA THR A 6 -28.41 33.40 -30.60
C THR A 6 -26.93 33.57 -30.26
N PRO A 7 -26.27 34.61 -30.81
CA PRO A 7 -24.82 34.78 -30.70
C PRO A 7 -24.33 34.88 -29.25
N ASN A 8 -25.18 35.44 -28.37
CA ASN A 8 -24.92 35.61 -26.94
C ASN A 8 -25.13 34.33 -26.12
N HIS A 9 -25.65 33.27 -26.74
CA HIS A 9 -25.92 32.00 -26.06
C HIS A 9 -25.17 30.83 -26.70
N ARG A 10 -24.91 29.82 -25.87
CA ARG A 10 -24.33 28.57 -26.34
C ARG A 10 -25.35 27.85 -27.23
N SER A 11 -24.89 27.24 -28.31
CA SER A 11 -25.76 26.40 -29.14
C SER A 11 -26.34 25.22 -28.35
N LYS A 12 -27.53 24.75 -28.73
CA LYS A 12 -28.19 23.58 -28.09
C LYS A 12 -27.26 22.37 -28.02
N ASN A 13 -26.51 22.10 -29.09
CA ASN A 13 -25.54 21.01 -29.14
C ASN A 13 -24.41 21.18 -28.10
N ARG A 14 -23.96 22.41 -27.87
CA ARG A 14 -22.93 22.70 -26.85
C ARG A 14 -23.47 22.51 -25.44
N LEU A 15 -24.73 22.88 -25.19
CA LEU A 15 -25.40 22.63 -23.91
C LEU A 15 -25.56 21.12 -23.64
N ALA A 16 -26.01 20.36 -24.63
CA ALA A 16 -26.12 18.90 -24.53
C ALA A 16 -24.76 18.23 -24.26
N ALA A 17 -23.70 18.65 -24.98
CA ALA A 17 -22.35 18.13 -24.75
C ALA A 17 -21.83 18.45 -23.33
N GLN A 18 -22.14 19.64 -22.79
CA GLN A 18 -21.77 20.00 -21.43
C GLN A 18 -22.54 19.18 -20.38
N ALA A 19 -23.84 19.00 -20.56
CA ALA A 19 -24.64 18.14 -19.69
C ALA A 19 -24.12 16.69 -19.68
N ASN A 20 -23.77 16.15 -20.85
CA ASN A 20 -23.18 14.83 -20.98
C ASN A 20 -21.80 14.74 -20.31
N LYS A 21 -20.95 15.77 -20.46
CA LYS A 21 -19.66 15.86 -19.75
C LYS A 21 -19.86 15.85 -18.24
N ALA A 22 -20.79 16.66 -17.73
CA ALA A 22 -21.11 16.73 -16.31
C ALA A 22 -21.64 15.38 -15.78
N LYS A 23 -22.53 14.71 -16.52
CA LYS A 23 -23.05 13.37 -16.19
C LYS A 23 -21.92 12.35 -16.08
N ARG A 24 -20.99 12.30 -17.05
CA ARG A 24 -19.83 11.41 -17.02
C ARG A 24 -18.90 11.68 -15.84
N VAL A 25 -18.68 12.95 -15.48
CA VAL A 25 -17.89 13.31 -14.29
C VAL A 25 -18.60 12.85 -13.01
N ARG A 26 -19.91 13.07 -12.90
CA ARG A 26 -20.71 12.63 -11.75
C ARG A 26 -20.69 11.11 -11.59
N GLN A 27 -20.81 10.36 -12.69
CA GLN A 27 -20.74 8.90 -12.67
C GLN A 27 -19.40 8.40 -12.13
N LYS A 28 -18.28 8.95 -12.65
CA LYS A 28 -16.92 8.62 -12.15
C LYS A 28 -16.77 8.91 -10.66
N LYS A 29 -17.18 10.11 -10.21
CA LYS A 29 -17.14 10.47 -8.78
C LYS A 29 -18.01 9.55 -7.93
N SER A 30 -19.17 9.15 -8.42
CA SER A 30 -20.06 8.24 -7.70
C SER A 30 -19.45 6.85 -7.53
N GLU A 31 -18.82 6.31 -8.59
CA GLU A 31 -18.14 5.02 -8.55
C GLU A 31 -16.92 5.04 -7.61
N GLU A 32 -16.13 6.12 -7.67
CA GLU A 32 -15.01 6.35 -6.75
C GLU A 32 -15.49 6.39 -5.30
N ASN A 33 -16.57 7.09 -4.99
CA ASN A 33 -17.13 7.18 -3.63
C ASN A 33 -17.71 5.84 -3.14
N LYS A 34 -18.33 5.05 -4.02
CA LYS A 34 -18.91 3.75 -3.67
C LYS A 34 -17.84 2.74 -3.27
N ASN A 35 -16.79 2.65 -4.08
CA ASN A 35 -15.76 1.62 -3.91
C ASN A 35 -14.53 2.12 -3.14
N LYS A 36 -14.41 3.44 -2.91
CA LYS A 36 -13.22 4.11 -2.38
C LYS A 36 -11.95 3.84 -3.21
N ILE A 37 -12.11 3.59 -4.51
CA ILE A 37 -11.02 3.29 -5.44
C ILE A 37 -10.92 4.43 -6.44
N ALA A 38 -9.74 5.03 -6.56
CA ALA A 38 -9.48 6.06 -7.55
C ALA A 38 -9.59 5.50 -8.98
N LYS A 39 -10.09 6.29 -9.94
CA LYS A 39 -10.18 5.87 -11.34
C LYS A 39 -8.85 5.44 -11.96
N THR A 40 -7.75 6.04 -11.55
CA THR A 40 -6.41 5.65 -12.03
C THR A 40 -6.04 4.24 -11.59
N ASP A 41 -6.45 3.83 -10.39
CA ASP A 41 -6.15 2.51 -9.85
C ASP A 41 -7.11 1.46 -10.38
N SER A 42 -8.37 1.81 -10.64
CA SER A 42 -9.30 0.91 -11.34
C SER A 42 -8.82 0.58 -12.76
N MET A 43 -8.20 1.54 -13.47
CA MET A 43 -7.54 1.30 -14.75
C MET A 43 -6.33 0.35 -14.66
N ARG A 44 -5.71 0.24 -13.47
CA ARG A 44 -4.62 -0.71 -13.17
C ARG A 44 -5.13 -2.01 -12.54
N GLY A 45 -6.43 -2.28 -12.61
CA GLY A 45 -7.04 -3.51 -12.14
C GLY A 45 -7.48 -3.52 -10.68
N ALA A 46 -7.48 -2.37 -9.98
CA ALA A 46 -8.05 -2.30 -8.63
C ALA A 46 -9.58 -2.52 -8.68
N ARG A 47 -10.08 -3.36 -7.78
CA ARG A 47 -11.50 -3.70 -7.62
C ARG A 47 -11.83 -3.70 -6.12
N PRO A 48 -13.11 -3.64 -5.71
CA PRO A 48 -13.45 -3.78 -4.29
C PRO A 48 -12.78 -5.05 -3.70
N GLY A 49 -11.96 -4.89 -2.66
CA GLY A 49 -11.19 -5.97 -2.03
C GLY A 49 -9.90 -6.39 -2.74
N LEU A 50 -9.60 -5.84 -3.93
CA LEU A 50 -8.38 -6.14 -4.69
C LEU A 50 -7.59 -4.86 -5.00
N LEU A 51 -6.36 -4.81 -4.51
CA LEU A 51 -5.45 -3.70 -4.75
C LEU A 51 -4.98 -3.65 -6.22
N PRO A 52 -4.51 -2.49 -6.72
CA PRO A 52 -4.01 -2.38 -8.09
C PRO A 52 -2.81 -3.30 -8.33
N THR A 53 -2.68 -3.80 -9.56
CA THR A 53 -1.59 -4.73 -9.94
C THR A 53 -0.27 -4.02 -10.21
N SER A 54 -0.31 -2.71 -10.48
CA SER A 54 0.84 -1.90 -10.87
C SER A 54 0.73 -0.46 -10.38
N GLY A 55 1.84 0.28 -10.44
CA GLY A 55 1.92 1.68 -10.07
C GLY A 55 2.28 1.91 -8.59
N PRO A 56 2.26 3.18 -8.13
CA PRO A 56 2.72 3.56 -6.80
C PRO A 56 1.85 3.01 -5.66
N ASN A 57 0.55 2.82 -5.93
CA ASN A 57 -0.41 2.30 -4.95
C ASN A 57 -0.47 0.76 -4.94
N ALA A 58 0.34 0.07 -5.77
CA ALA A 58 0.37 -1.38 -5.80
C ALA A 58 1.11 -1.93 -4.56
N PRO A 59 0.57 -2.99 -3.91
CA PRO A 59 1.19 -3.55 -2.73
C PRO A 59 2.53 -4.19 -3.09
N LEU A 60 3.54 -3.95 -2.27
CA LEU A 60 4.79 -4.70 -2.38
C LEU A 60 4.56 -6.14 -1.95
N SER A 61 5.21 -7.07 -2.64
CA SER A 61 5.29 -8.47 -2.18
C SER A 61 5.87 -8.50 -0.76
N LYS A 62 5.31 -9.37 0.10
CA LYS A 62 5.76 -9.55 1.50
C LYS A 62 7.28 -9.73 1.60
N LYS A 63 7.90 -10.45 0.67
CA LYS A 63 9.36 -10.66 0.64
C LYS A 63 10.14 -9.37 0.36
N LYS A 64 9.60 -8.51 -0.51
CA LYS A 64 10.23 -7.24 -0.88
C LYS A 64 10.08 -6.22 0.26
N ALA A 65 8.93 -6.18 0.92
CA ALA A 65 8.70 -5.35 2.12
C ALA A 65 9.72 -5.69 3.22
N LYS A 66 9.82 -6.97 3.61
CA LYS A 66 10.80 -7.44 4.61
C LYS A 66 12.25 -7.07 4.25
N LYS A 67 12.63 -7.20 2.98
CA LYS A 67 13.98 -6.81 2.50
C LYS A 67 14.23 -5.31 2.62
N LEU A 68 13.21 -4.50 2.35
CA LEU A 68 13.29 -3.04 2.41
C LEU A 68 13.41 -2.59 3.87
N GLU A 69 12.58 -3.14 4.76
CA GLU A 69 12.65 -2.92 6.20
C GLU A 69 14.03 -3.27 6.76
N LYS A 70 14.58 -4.44 6.43
CA LYS A 70 15.94 -4.84 6.85
C LYS A 70 17.00 -3.84 6.38
N LYS A 71 16.93 -3.40 5.12
CA LYS A 71 17.87 -2.41 4.58
C LYS A 71 17.74 -1.05 5.28
N MET A 72 16.53 -0.60 5.56
CA MET A 72 16.28 0.63 6.32
C MET A 72 16.83 0.51 7.75
N ALA A 73 16.60 -0.61 8.44
CA ALA A 73 17.13 -0.83 9.78
C ALA A 73 18.67 -0.79 9.83
N HIS A 74 19.35 -1.37 8.83
CA HIS A 74 20.80 -1.27 8.73
C HIS A 74 21.29 0.14 8.36
N ALA A 75 20.55 0.86 7.52
CA ALA A 75 20.88 2.25 7.19
C ALA A 75 20.75 3.16 8.41
N ILE A 76 19.70 3.00 9.21
CA ILE A 76 19.48 3.72 10.46
C ILE A 76 20.60 3.42 11.46
N ARG A 77 20.96 2.15 11.67
CA ARG A 77 22.08 1.77 12.54
C ARG A 77 23.41 2.41 12.12
N ARG A 78 23.72 2.42 10.82
CA ARG A 78 24.92 3.09 10.29
C ARG A 78 24.87 4.60 10.49
N LYS A 79 23.69 5.20 10.33
CA LYS A 79 23.50 6.63 10.55
C LYS A 79 23.69 7.00 12.03
N MET A 80 23.11 6.23 12.96
CA MET A 80 23.29 6.41 14.41
C MET A 80 24.75 6.25 14.84
N ALA A 81 25.45 5.24 14.30
CA ALA A 81 26.88 5.05 14.57
C ALA A 81 27.75 6.19 14.00
N ALA A 82 27.37 6.77 12.86
CA ALA A 82 28.08 7.90 12.25
C ALA A 82 27.76 9.25 12.95
N GLU A 83 26.56 9.40 13.50
CA GLU A 83 26.12 10.59 14.25
C GLU A 83 26.59 10.56 15.72
N GLY A 84 27.19 9.45 16.18
CA GLY A 84 27.90 9.37 17.47
C GLY A 84 27.00 9.14 18.69
N GLU A 85 25.72 8.85 18.50
CA GLU A 85 24.75 8.62 19.57
C GLU A 85 24.65 7.11 19.87
N VAL A 86 25.79 6.47 20.12
CA VAL A 86 25.86 5.09 20.63
C VAL A 86 26.32 5.18 22.07
N GLU A 87 25.36 5.18 23.00
CA GLU A 87 25.63 4.72 24.36
C GLU A 87 26.18 3.29 24.24
N MET A 88 27.44 3.11 24.60
CA MET A 88 28.18 1.84 24.51
C MET A 88 27.53 0.80 25.42
N ALA A 89 26.59 0.02 24.90
CA ALA A 89 26.07 -1.19 25.54
C ALA A 89 26.92 -2.38 25.08
N ASP A 90 28.14 -2.48 25.61
CA ASP A 90 28.96 -3.70 25.53
C ASP A 90 29.65 -3.90 26.89
N VAL A 91 29.01 -4.66 27.80
CA VAL A 91 29.69 -5.63 28.66
C VAL A 91 28.72 -6.78 28.97
N GLU A 92 29.15 -8.01 28.68
CA GLU A 92 28.61 -9.32 29.13
C GLU A 92 27.45 -10.00 28.36
N GLU A 93 27.68 -10.51 27.14
CA GLU A 93 26.96 -11.73 26.69
C GLU A 93 27.85 -12.78 25.97
N ASP A 94 29.17 -12.59 25.86
CA ASP A 94 30.05 -13.52 25.12
C ASP A 94 30.67 -14.67 25.96
N GLU A 95 30.33 -14.86 27.25
CA GLU A 95 30.89 -15.97 28.07
C GLU A 95 29.87 -16.93 28.71
N LYS A 96 28.57 -16.91 28.39
CA LYS A 96 27.58 -17.84 28.98
C LYS A 96 26.52 -18.41 28.03
N ALA A 97 26.92 -19.01 26.91
CA ALA A 97 25.99 -19.87 26.16
C ALA A 97 26.68 -21.01 25.38
N GLY A 98 27.90 -21.39 25.77
CA GLY A 98 28.40 -22.73 25.53
C GLY A 98 27.96 -23.60 26.69
N GLU A 99 27.24 -24.69 26.41
CA GLU A 99 26.89 -25.76 27.36
C GLU A 99 25.62 -25.54 28.18
N GLU A 100 24.44 -25.75 27.57
CA GLU A 100 23.29 -26.35 28.25
C GLU A 100 22.40 -27.11 27.25
N GLU A 101 21.93 -28.26 27.72
CA GLU A 101 21.61 -29.47 26.96
C GLU A 101 20.26 -29.41 26.22
N LYS A 102 20.18 -29.98 25.02
CA LYS A 102 18.90 -30.41 24.42
C LYS A 102 18.72 -31.91 24.65
N PRO A 103 17.87 -32.36 25.59
CA PRO A 103 17.35 -33.72 25.52
C PRO A 103 16.25 -33.82 24.45
N ALA A 104 16.34 -34.92 23.72
CA ALA A 104 15.46 -35.33 22.64
C ALA A 104 14.05 -35.70 23.13
N ALA A 105 13.10 -35.61 22.19
CA ALA A 105 11.90 -36.44 22.05
C ALA A 105 10.95 -36.58 23.26
N ALA A 106 9.78 -35.95 23.13
CA ALA A 106 8.54 -36.49 23.67
C ALA A 106 7.39 -36.10 22.72
N ASP A 107 7.13 -36.99 21.77
CA ASP A 107 5.80 -37.22 21.22
C ASP A 107 4.86 -37.54 22.39
N THR A 108 3.90 -36.67 22.67
CA THR A 108 2.68 -37.03 23.41
C THR A 108 1.50 -36.23 22.84
N GLU A 109 0.82 -36.89 21.90
CA GLU A 109 -0.64 -37.07 21.91
C GLU A 109 -1.42 -36.02 22.73
N MET A 110 -2.05 -35.08 22.04
CA MET A 110 -3.28 -34.46 22.52
C MET A 110 -4.40 -34.81 21.56
N ASP A 111 -4.80 -36.08 21.64
CA ASP A 111 -6.17 -36.51 21.38
C ASP A 111 -7.10 -35.68 22.26
N ASN A 112 -7.91 -34.82 21.63
CA ASN A 112 -9.19 -34.34 22.15
C ASN A 112 -10.00 -33.70 21.02
N ILE A 113 -10.55 -34.56 20.17
CA ILE A 113 -11.76 -34.27 19.40
C ILE A 113 -12.73 -35.43 19.70
N GLN A 114 -13.69 -35.18 20.58
CA GLN A 114 -14.98 -35.90 20.62
C GLN A 114 -16.06 -34.96 20.10
#